data_AF-A0AAP5Z377-F1
#
_entry.id   AF-A0AAP5Z377-F1
#
_cell.length_a   1.000
_cell.length_b   1.000
_cell.length_c   1.000
_cell.angle_alpha   90.00
_cell.angle_beta   90.00
_cell.angle_gamma   90.00
#
_symmetry.space_group_name_H-M   'P 1'
#
loop_
_entity.id
_entity.type
_entity.pdbx_description
1 polymer ?
#
loop_
_entity_poly.entity_id
_entity_poly.type
_entity_poly.pdbx_seq_one_letter_code
_entity_poly.pdbx_strand_id
1 'polypeptide(L)'
;MRLKYSWALVLLLSGCQLTQPNSSTTPTPETNKSEQTAKQNATKTKSKNKQSLAKDSAKDTPKVLSPQEQEDVWQRIAMQLEMDIPNNKKVDYYRTWYLKHPNHLYTVSKRAAPFLYMITQRIEERGLPMELALLPVV
;
A
#
# COMPACT_ATOMS: atom_id res chain seq x y z
N MET A 1 -64.33 -12.28 -4.75
CA MET A 1 -63.08 -12.68 -4.08
C MET A 1 -61.86 -12.18 -4.86
N ARG A 2 -61.49 -10.89 -4.79
CA ARG A 2 -60.31 -10.34 -5.50
C ARG A 2 -59.72 -9.09 -4.82
N LEU A 3 -59.74 -9.00 -3.48
CA LEU A 3 -59.30 -7.75 -2.80
C LEU A 3 -58.62 -7.98 -1.44
N LYS A 4 -57.80 -9.03 -1.31
CA LYS A 4 -57.04 -9.32 -0.07
C LYS A 4 -55.51 -9.37 -0.23
N TYR A 5 -55.01 -9.39 -1.46
CA TYR A 5 -53.57 -9.50 -1.72
C TYR A 5 -52.88 -8.17 -2.06
N SER A 6 -53.64 -7.07 -2.20
CA SER A 6 -53.08 -5.77 -2.55
C SER A 6 -52.24 -5.13 -1.43
N TRP A 7 -52.47 -5.53 -0.17
CA TRP A 7 -51.72 -4.96 0.96
C TRP A 7 -50.41 -5.72 1.26
N ALA A 8 -50.30 -6.97 0.81
CA ALA A 8 -49.09 -7.78 0.98
C ALA A 8 -47.96 -7.40 0.00
N LEU A 9 -48.29 -6.79 -1.15
CA LEU A 9 -47.28 -6.42 -2.16
C LEU A 9 -46.52 -5.12 -1.81
N VAL A 10 -47.10 -4.25 -0.97
CA VAL A 10 -46.50 -2.95 -0.60
C VAL A 10 -45.39 -3.09 0.45
N LEU A 11 -45.40 -4.17 1.24
CA LEU A 11 -44.40 -4.43 2.28
C LEU A 11 -43.07 -5.00 1.76
N LEU A 12 -42.98 -5.36 0.48
CA LEU A 12 -41.77 -5.92 -0.12
C LEU A 12 -40.88 -4.86 -0.83
N LEU A 13 -41.29 -3.59 -0.87
CA LEU A 13 -40.52 -2.50 -1.52
C LEU A 13 -39.80 -1.57 -0.52
N SER A 14 -39.91 -1.79 0.79
CA SER A 14 -39.14 -1.02 1.77
C SER A 14 -37.81 -1.71 2.09
N GLY A 15 -36.85 -1.62 1.16
CA GLY A 15 -35.51 -2.17 1.38
C GLY A 15 -34.45 -1.60 0.44
N CYS A 16 -33.50 -0.86 1.03
CA CYS A 16 -32.28 -0.27 0.49
C CYS A 16 -32.37 1.05 -0.28
N GLN A 17 -32.52 2.16 0.46
CA GLN A 17 -31.82 3.40 0.10
C GLN A 17 -30.40 3.33 0.66
N LEU A 18 -29.46 2.92 -0.20
CA LEU A 18 -28.03 3.03 0.04
C LEU A 18 -27.68 4.53 0.07
N THR A 19 -27.31 5.07 1.23
CA THR A 19 -26.75 6.42 1.32
C THR A 19 -25.32 6.40 0.78
N GLN A 20 -25.19 6.50 -0.54
CA GLN A 20 -23.98 7.06 -1.14
C GLN A 20 -24.12 8.59 -1.11
N PRO A 21 -23.15 9.33 -0.55
CA PRO A 21 -22.95 10.71 -0.96
C PRO A 21 -22.25 10.65 -2.32
N ASN A 22 -23.02 10.39 -3.39
CA ASN A 22 -22.55 10.67 -4.74
C ASN A 22 -22.89 12.13 -5.04
N SER A 23 -21.89 12.99 -4.86
CA SER A 23 -21.75 14.18 -5.69
C SER A 23 -21.46 13.74 -7.13
N SER A 24 -22.51 13.50 -7.90
CA SER A 24 -22.49 13.45 -9.36
C SER A 24 -23.30 14.64 -9.88
N THR A 25 -23.05 15.30 -11.00
CA THR A 25 -22.00 15.37 -12.02
C THR A 25 -22.55 16.45 -12.97
N THR A 26 -21.73 17.27 -13.61
CA THR A 26 -22.04 17.62 -15.01
C THR A 26 -20.72 17.62 -15.80
N PRO A 27 -20.66 16.90 -16.93
CA PRO A 27 -19.46 16.83 -17.76
C PRO A 27 -19.59 17.81 -18.94
N THR A 28 -18.60 18.67 -19.16
CA THR A 28 -18.05 18.99 -20.49
C THR A 28 -16.77 19.82 -20.31
N PRO A 29 -15.83 19.73 -21.26
CA PRO A 29 -14.41 20.04 -21.10
C PRO A 29 -14.18 21.55 -21.18
N GLU A 30 -13.13 22.07 -20.54
CA GLU A 30 -12.19 23.07 -21.08
C GLU A 30 -10.99 23.22 -20.13
N THR A 31 -9.80 22.86 -20.63
CA THR A 31 -8.62 23.73 -20.78
C THR A 31 -8.34 24.82 -19.72
N ASN A 32 -7.06 24.80 -19.27
CA ASN A 32 -6.22 25.90 -18.75
C ASN A 32 -6.22 26.27 -17.25
N LYS A 33 -5.08 25.92 -16.63
CA LYS A 33 -4.09 26.82 -16.01
C LYS A 33 -4.54 27.75 -14.87
N SER A 34 -4.13 27.39 -13.65
CA SER A 34 -3.51 28.29 -12.66
C SER A 34 -2.88 27.42 -11.56
N GLU A 35 -1.56 27.25 -11.51
CA GLU A 35 -0.63 28.08 -10.73
C GLU A 35 -1.09 28.32 -9.29
N GLN A 36 -0.63 27.47 -8.36
CA GLN A 36 -0.38 27.91 -7.00
C GLN A 36 0.89 27.27 -6.41
N THR A 37 1.91 28.11 -6.47
CA THR A 37 3.18 28.16 -5.74
C THR A 37 3.10 27.60 -4.31
N ALA A 38 3.89 26.57 -4.02
CA ALA A 38 4.26 26.18 -2.67
C ALA A 38 5.78 26.26 -2.51
N LYS A 39 6.16 27.07 -1.53
CA LYS A 39 7.50 27.60 -1.25
C LYS A 39 8.52 26.50 -0.94
N GLN A 40 9.66 26.57 -1.61
CA GLN A 40 10.90 25.93 -1.18
C GLN A 40 11.59 26.84 -0.17
N ASN A 41 11.68 26.41 1.09
CA ASN A 41 12.63 27.00 2.04
C ASN A 41 13.78 26.02 2.23
N ALA A 42 14.86 26.29 1.49
CA ALA A 42 16.18 25.73 1.72
C ALA A 42 16.89 26.58 2.78
N THR A 43 17.19 26.00 3.95
CA THR A 43 18.09 26.62 4.92
C THR A 43 19.48 26.03 4.73
N LYS A 44 20.35 26.79 4.06
CA LYS A 44 21.80 26.58 4.10
C LYS A 44 22.35 27.28 5.34
N THR A 45 22.97 26.53 6.24
CA THR A 45 23.92 27.09 7.20
C THR A 45 25.25 26.36 7.01
N LYS A 46 26.23 27.07 6.45
CA LYS A 46 27.63 26.66 6.44
C LYS A 46 28.24 26.94 7.81
N SER A 47 28.95 25.97 8.39
CA SER A 47 30.11 26.26 9.23
C SER A 47 31.13 25.13 9.13
N LYS A 48 32.35 25.48 8.71
CA LYS A 48 33.55 24.64 8.77
C LYS A 48 34.07 24.64 10.22
N ASN A 49 34.55 23.51 10.76
CA ASN A 49 35.98 23.32 11.03
C ASN A 49 36.31 21.91 11.57
N LYS A 50 37.59 21.56 11.36
CA LYS A 50 38.38 20.33 11.53
C LYS A 50 38.26 19.54 12.86
N GLN A 51 38.12 18.22 12.68
CA GLN A 51 39.06 17.14 13.05
C GLN A 51 39.58 17.01 14.50
N SER A 52 39.23 15.91 15.14
CA SER A 52 40.15 15.16 16.02
C SER A 52 39.91 13.65 15.89
N LEU A 53 41.03 12.94 15.92
CA LEU A 53 41.23 11.51 15.69
C LEU A 53 40.86 10.63 16.90
N ALA A 54 40.55 9.38 16.54
CA ALA A 54 40.85 8.11 17.22
C ALA A 54 39.76 7.45 18.09
N LYS A 55 39.67 6.12 17.88
CA LYS A 55 38.98 5.04 18.64
C LYS A 55 37.60 4.67 18.08
N ASP A 56 37.34 3.52 17.49
CA ASP A 56 38.00 2.21 17.42
C ASP A 56 37.80 1.64 16.01
N SER A 57 38.87 1.15 15.37
CA SER A 57 38.77 0.34 14.16
C SER A 57 38.29 -1.06 14.54
N ALA A 58 36.99 -1.18 14.82
CA ALA A 58 36.31 -2.46 14.77
C ALA A 58 36.15 -2.84 13.29
N LYS A 59 36.76 -3.97 12.94
CA LYS A 59 36.66 -4.70 11.67
C LYS A 59 35.28 -4.51 11.01
N ASP A 60 35.24 -3.64 10.00
CA ASP A 60 34.04 -3.27 9.24
C ASP A 60 33.63 -4.45 8.34
N THR A 61 33.10 -5.48 8.98
CA THR A 61 32.45 -6.59 8.29
C THR A 61 30.98 -6.20 8.25
N PRO A 62 30.35 -6.06 7.06
CA PRO A 62 28.95 -5.70 6.98
C PRO A 62 28.11 -6.65 7.85
N LYS A 63 27.43 -6.11 8.88
CA LYS A 63 26.52 -6.91 9.72
C LYS A 63 25.36 -7.35 8.83
N VAL A 64 25.29 -8.65 8.53
CA VAL A 64 24.12 -9.23 7.87
C VAL A 64 22.98 -9.26 8.87
N LEU A 65 21.93 -8.49 8.62
CA LEU A 65 20.74 -8.43 9.45
C LEU A 65 19.81 -9.60 9.13
N SER A 66 19.24 -10.21 10.17
CA SER A 66 18.13 -11.16 10.03
C SER A 66 16.84 -10.44 9.60
N PRO A 67 15.81 -11.15 9.08
CA PRO A 67 14.55 -10.52 8.70
C PRO A 67 13.89 -9.74 9.85
N GLN A 68 13.96 -10.26 11.08
CA GLN A 68 13.32 -9.65 12.26
C GLN A 68 14.06 -8.40 12.75
N GLU A 69 15.32 -8.24 12.37
CA GLU A 69 16.13 -7.04 12.64
C GLU A 69 15.92 -5.93 11.58
N GLN A 70 15.16 -6.19 10.51
CA GLN A 70 14.87 -5.17 9.50
C GLN A 70 13.88 -4.14 10.03
N GLU A 71 14.26 -2.86 9.96
CA GLU A 71 13.35 -1.74 10.24
C GLU A 71 12.32 -1.57 9.12
N ASP A 72 12.70 -1.86 7.87
CA ASP A 72 11.79 -1.86 6.73
C ASP A 72 10.98 -3.16 6.68
N VAL A 73 9.69 -3.05 6.96
CA VAL A 73 8.74 -4.19 6.92
C VAL A 73 8.69 -4.83 5.54
N TRP A 74 8.84 -4.06 4.45
CA TRP A 74 8.88 -4.63 3.11
C TRP A 74 10.12 -5.48 2.89
N GLN A 75 11.27 -5.04 3.40
CA GLN A 75 12.50 -5.82 3.33
C GLN A 75 12.37 -7.11 4.16
N ARG A 76 11.80 -7.02 5.37
CA ARG A 76 11.49 -8.18 6.22
C ARG A 76 10.61 -9.21 5.51
N ILE A 77 9.56 -8.76 4.83
CA ILE A 77 8.65 -9.63 4.05
C ILE A 77 9.42 -10.26 2.90
N ALA A 78 10.15 -9.46 2.11
CA ALA A 78 10.87 -9.93 0.92
C ALA A 78 11.92 -11.01 1.24
N MET A 79 12.57 -10.92 2.40
CA MET A 79 13.54 -11.92 2.88
C MET A 79 12.92 -13.27 3.27
N GLN A 80 11.59 -13.35 3.41
CA GLN A 80 10.87 -14.51 3.93
C GLN A 80 9.85 -15.08 2.92
N LEU A 81 9.89 -14.64 1.66
CA LEU A 81 9.11 -15.23 0.58
C LEU A 81 9.77 -16.53 0.12
N GLU A 82 9.02 -17.62 0.09
CA GLU A 82 9.51 -18.95 -0.23
C GLU A 82 8.80 -19.57 -1.43
N MET A 83 7.65 -19.01 -1.84
CA MET A 83 6.88 -19.51 -2.97
C MET A 83 7.63 -19.36 -4.29
N ASP A 84 7.83 -20.48 -4.97
CA ASP A 84 8.35 -20.51 -6.34
C ASP A 84 7.44 -19.78 -7.32
N ILE A 85 8.04 -19.07 -8.27
CA ILE A 85 7.30 -18.38 -9.32
C ILE A 85 7.04 -19.37 -10.47
N PRO A 86 5.78 -19.78 -10.72
CA PRO A 86 5.48 -20.71 -11.79
C PRO A 86 5.67 -20.06 -13.16
N ASN A 87 6.09 -20.86 -14.14
CA ASN A 87 6.10 -20.44 -15.55
C ASN A 87 4.66 -20.37 -16.09
N ASN A 88 4.02 -19.20 -15.95
CA ASN A 88 2.61 -19.00 -16.28
C ASN A 88 2.42 -17.65 -16.98
N LYS A 89 1.82 -17.67 -18.18
CA LYS A 89 1.53 -16.46 -18.98
C LYS A 89 0.75 -15.39 -18.22
N LYS A 90 -0.13 -15.77 -17.30
CA LYS A 90 -0.89 -14.83 -16.46
C LYS A 90 0.04 -14.06 -15.51
N VAL A 91 1.04 -14.73 -14.94
CA VAL A 91 2.04 -14.11 -14.07
C VAL A 91 2.87 -13.10 -14.86
N ASP A 92 3.34 -13.46 -16.06
CA ASP A 92 4.12 -12.55 -16.90
C ASP A 92 3.31 -11.32 -17.37
N TYR A 93 2.03 -11.52 -17.66
CA TYR A 93 1.11 -10.43 -17.98
C TYR A 93 1.02 -9.43 -16.82
N TYR A 94 0.72 -9.89 -15.60
CA TYR A 94 0.59 -9.01 -14.45
C TYR A 94 1.93 -8.38 -14.04
N ARG A 95 3.05 -9.12 -14.13
CA ARG A 95 4.40 -8.54 -13.95
C ARG A 95 4.60 -7.35 -14.88
N THR A 96 4.33 -7.53 -16.17
CA THR A 96 4.46 -6.46 -17.17
C THR A 96 3.50 -5.31 -16.91
N TRP A 97 2.27 -5.60 -16.48
CA TRP A 97 1.28 -4.58 -16.14
C TRP A 97 1.73 -3.73 -14.95
N TYR A 98 2.21 -4.34 -13.86
CA TYR A 98 2.72 -3.62 -12.69
C TYR A 98 3.94 -2.75 -13.01
N LEU A 99 4.85 -3.23 -13.86
CA LEU A 99 6.00 -2.43 -14.35
C LEU A 99 5.55 -1.19 -15.15
N LYS A 100 4.44 -1.28 -15.88
CA LYS A 100 3.85 -0.16 -16.64
C LYS A 100 3.02 0.78 -15.77
N HIS A 101 2.53 0.33 -14.60
CA HIS A 101 1.65 1.08 -13.72
C HIS A 101 2.20 1.19 -12.28
N PRO A 102 3.39 1.77 -12.08
CA PRO A 102 4.06 1.80 -10.77
C PRO A 102 3.24 2.51 -9.68
N ASN A 103 2.41 3.49 -10.06
CA ASN A 103 1.54 4.21 -9.12
C ASN A 103 0.49 3.30 -8.44
N HIS A 104 0.13 2.18 -9.07
CA HIS A 104 -0.80 1.21 -8.47
C HIS A 104 -0.17 0.57 -7.24
N LEU A 105 1.06 0.04 -7.35
CA LEU A 105 1.78 -0.53 -6.21
C LEU A 105 2.04 0.51 -5.12
N TYR A 106 2.37 1.76 -5.49
CA TYR A 106 2.50 2.86 -4.52
C TYR A 106 1.21 3.08 -3.71
N THR A 107 0.06 3.13 -4.39
CA THR A 107 -1.25 3.34 -3.76
C THR A 107 -1.61 2.18 -2.82
N VAL A 108 -1.39 0.94 -3.26
CA VAL A 108 -1.62 -0.25 -2.46
C VAL A 108 -0.72 -0.27 -1.23
N SER A 109 0.59 -0.05 -1.39
CA SER A 109 1.54 -0.01 -0.27
C SER A 109 1.17 1.08 0.74
N LYS A 110 0.72 2.25 0.28
CA LYS A 110 0.26 3.34 1.16
C LYS A 110 -0.98 2.95 1.98
N ARG A 111 -1.92 2.20 1.39
CA ARG A 111 -3.12 1.70 2.08
C ARG A 111 -2.79 0.59 3.08
N ALA A 112 -1.81 -0.26 2.78
CA ALA A 112 -1.39 -1.35 3.64
C ALA A 112 -0.61 -0.86 4.88
N ALA A 113 0.05 0.30 4.81
CA ALA A 113 0.95 0.81 5.83
C ALA A 113 0.45 0.74 7.29
N PRO A 114 -0.83 1.04 7.62
CA PRO A 114 -1.30 0.99 9.01
C PRO A 114 -1.31 -0.42 9.62
N PHE A 115 -1.40 -1.46 8.80
CA PHE A 115 -1.62 -2.84 9.27
C PHE A 115 -0.50 -3.80 8.88
N LEU A 116 0.35 -3.44 7.92
CA LEU A 116 1.34 -4.34 7.35
C LEU A 116 2.25 -4.96 8.42
N TYR A 117 2.77 -4.14 9.34
CA TYR A 117 3.60 -4.62 10.45
C TYR A 117 2.88 -5.63 11.34
N MET A 118 1.63 -5.31 11.75
CA MET A 118 0.82 -6.20 12.58
C MET A 118 0.55 -7.53 11.86
N ILE A 119 0.19 -7.47 10.57
CA ILE A 119 -0.06 -8.66 9.75
C ILE A 119 1.19 -9.53 9.65
N THR A 120 2.35 -8.93 9.35
CA THR A 120 3.65 -9.62 9.28
C THR A 120 3.96 -10.34 10.59
N GLN A 121 3.86 -9.65 11.73
CA GLN A 121 4.08 -10.28 13.05
C GLN A 121 3.11 -11.45 13.29
N ARG A 122 1.83 -11.27 12.95
CA ARG A 122 0.79 -12.29 13.13
C ARG A 122 1.01 -13.53 12.27
N ILE A 123 1.59 -13.37 11.08
CA ILE A 123 1.94 -14.46 10.17
C ILE A 123 3.12 -15.25 10.76
N GLU A 124 4.17 -14.55 11.19
CA GLU A 124 5.36 -15.17 11.79
C GLU A 124 5.05 -15.89 13.12
N GLU A 125 4.27 -15.25 14.00
CA GLU A 125 3.80 -15.85 15.26
C GLU A 125 3.07 -17.17 15.06
N ARG A 126 2.39 -17.33 13.91
CA ARG A 126 1.61 -18.51 13.58
C ARG A 126 2.35 -19.49 12.66
N GLY A 127 3.56 -19.16 12.22
CA GLY A 127 4.29 -19.95 11.21
C GLY A 127 3.52 -20.08 9.89
N LEU A 128 2.78 -19.04 9.49
CA LEU A 128 2.08 -19.01 8.22
C LEU A 128 3.01 -18.53 7.08
N PRO A 129 2.70 -18.87 5.81
CA PRO A 129 3.49 -18.39 4.68
C PRO A 129 3.50 -16.86 4.58
N MET A 130 4.67 -16.27 4.33
CA MET A 130 4.86 -14.82 4.30
C MET A 130 4.09 -14.15 3.15
N GLU A 131 3.78 -14.90 2.09
CA GLU A 131 2.99 -14.43 0.95
C GLU A 131 1.61 -13.90 1.37
N LEU A 132 1.08 -14.36 2.50
CA LEU A 132 -0.18 -13.85 3.04
C LEU A 132 -0.11 -12.35 3.42
N ALA A 133 1.09 -11.83 3.70
CA ALA A 133 1.29 -10.41 3.96
C ALA A 133 0.99 -9.52 2.74
N LEU A 134 0.95 -10.12 1.53
CA LEU A 134 0.70 -9.43 0.27
C LEU A 134 -0.78 -9.37 -0.12
N LEU A 135 -1.67 -10.03 0.63
CA LEU A 135 -3.12 -10.01 0.37
C LEU A 135 -3.82 -8.64 0.48
N PRO A 136 -3.34 -7.63 1.23
CA PRO A 136 -3.94 -6.29 1.27
C PRO A 136 -3.98 -5.52 -0.07
N VAL A 137 -3.61 -6.16 -1.19
CA VAL A 137 -3.80 -5.64 -2.55
C VAL A 137 -5.29 -5.68 -2.91
N VAL A 138 -6.00 -4.59 -2.57
CA VAL A 138 -7.44 -4.36 -2.87
C VAL A 138 -7.70 -3.06 -3.61
#